data_AF-A0A9D5LQF6-F1
#
_entry.id   AF-A0A9D5LQF6-F1
#
_cell.length_a   1.000
_cell.length_b   1.000
_cell.length_c   1.000
_cell.angle_alpha   90.00
_cell.angle_beta   90.00
_cell.angle_gamma   90.00
#
_symmetry.space_group_name_H-M   'P 1'
#
loop_
_entity.id
_entity.type
_entity.pdbx_description
1 polymer ?
#
loop_
_entity_poly.entity_id
_entity_poly.type
_entity_poly.pdbx_seq_one_letter_code
_entity_poly.pdbx_strand_id
1 'polypeptide(L)' 'MTPLSSPGVSLYEISRKWRELCNATSIRSKNLPEWSEKEEGAAEVIIASLTFLQRIGCSDIEKLLRDILEHHRRQTL' A
#
# COMPACT_ATOMS: atom_id res chain seq x y z
N MET A 1 -10.63 21.35 -4.67
CA MET A 1 -10.35 19.90 -4.72
C MET A 1 -10.76 19.42 -6.10
N THR A 2 -9.85 18.86 -6.90
CA THR A 2 -10.24 18.21 -8.15
C THR A 2 -10.72 16.77 -7.84
N PRO A 3 -11.55 16.15 -8.70
CA PRO A 3 -12.05 14.78 -8.46
C PRO A 3 -10.92 13.77 -8.24
N LEU A 4 -9.77 14.00 -8.88
CA LEU A 4 -8.54 13.22 -8.77
C LEU A 4 -7.85 13.32 -7.39
N SER A 5 -8.20 14.32 -6.58
CA SER A 5 -7.70 14.51 -5.20
C SER A 5 -8.61 13.86 -4.14
N SER A 6 -9.72 13.23 -4.54
CA SER A 6 -10.66 12.64 -3.59
C SER A 6 -10.06 11.40 -2.90
N PRO A 7 -10.26 11.23 -1.58
CA PRO A 7 -9.92 9.99 -0.87
C PRO A 7 -10.49 8.74 -1.55
N GLY A 8 -11.67 8.84 -2.17
CA GLY A 8 -12.32 7.75 -2.90
C GLY A 8 -11.51 7.26 -4.11
N VAL A 9 -10.80 8.15 -4.81
CA VAL A 9 -9.92 7.76 -5.93
C VAL A 9 -8.71 6.97 -5.42
N SER A 10 -8.17 7.33 -4.26
CA SER A 10 -7.04 6.59 -3.66
C SER A 10 -7.45 5.23 -3.11
N LEU A 11 -8.67 5.09 -2.57
CA LEU A 11 -9.23 3.78 -2.19
C LEU A 11 -9.42 2.86 -3.41
N TYR A 12 -9.86 3.43 -4.53
CA TYR A 12 -9.95 2.70 -5.79
C TYR A 12 -8.57 2.23 -6.26
N GLU A 13 -7.54 3.08 -6.17
CA GLU A 13 -6.16 2.68 -6.52
C GLU A 13 -5.63 1.56 -5.62
N ILE A 14 -5.86 1.61 -4.30
CA ILE A 14 -5.50 0.48 -3.41
C ILE A 14 -6.18 -0.81 -3.89
N SER A 15 -7.48 -0.75 -4.17
CA SER A 15 -8.26 -1.92 -4.63
C SER A 15 -7.80 -2.43 -5.99
N ARG A 16 -7.35 -1.54 -6.87
CA ARG A 16 -6.75 -1.90 -8.16
C ARG A 16 -5.42 -2.61 -7.97
N LYS A 17 -4.49 -2.02 -7.21
CA LYS A 17 -3.17 -2.62 -6.92
C LYS A 17 -3.29 -3.96 -6.21
N TRP A 18 -4.27 -4.10 -5.32
CA TRP A 18 -4.55 -5.38 -4.67
C TRP A 18 -4.94 -6.48 -5.67
N ARG A 19 -5.81 -6.18 -6.63
CA ARG A 19 -6.20 -7.13 -7.69
C ARG A 19 -5.04 -7.46 -8.63
N GLU A 20 -4.19 -6.49 -8.93
CA GLU A 20 -2.95 -6.71 -9.71
C GLU A 20 -2.03 -7.68 -8.95
N LEU A 21 -1.81 -7.47 -7.64
CA LEU A 21 -1.03 -8.37 -6.78
C LEU A 21 -1.62 -9.79 -6.71
N CYS A 22 -2.94 -9.95 -6.61
CA CYS A 22 -3.57 -11.27 -6.59
C CYS A 22 -3.27 -12.09 -7.86
N ASN A 23 -3.03 -11.42 -8.99
CA ASN A 23 -2.70 -12.07 -10.26
C ASN A 23 -1.18 -12.16 -10.51
N ALA A 24 -0.35 -11.57 -9.64
CA ALA A 24 1.09 -11.52 -9.81
C ALA A 24 1.75 -12.89 -9.57
N THR A 25 2.78 -13.20 -10.35
CA THR A 25 3.51 -14.46 -10.24
C THR A 25 4.79 -14.31 -9.42
N SER A 26 5.41 -15.44 -9.07
CA SER A 26 6.75 -15.43 -8.46
C SER A 26 7.88 -15.28 -9.50
N ILE A 27 7.55 -15.02 -10.78
CA ILE A 27 8.53 -14.80 -11.85
C ILE A 27 9.13 -13.40 -11.71
N ARG A 28 10.35 -13.21 -12.23
CA ARG A 28 10.99 -11.89 -12.30
C ARG A 28 10.07 -10.86 -12.97
N SER A 29 9.96 -9.70 -12.35
CA SER A 29 9.26 -8.57 -12.91
C SER A 29 9.94 -8.10 -14.21
N LYS A 30 9.12 -7.70 -15.17
CA LYS A 30 9.59 -7.05 -16.40
C LYS A 30 10.08 -5.62 -16.16
N ASN A 31 9.50 -4.93 -15.16
CA ASN A 31 9.83 -3.54 -14.82
C ASN A 31 11.03 -3.47 -13.87
N LEU A 32 11.13 -4.43 -12.95
CA LEU A 32 12.14 -4.51 -11.90
C LEU A 32 12.79 -5.90 -11.88
N PRO A 33 13.76 -6.18 -12.79
CA PRO A 33 14.30 -7.52 -13.01
C PRO A 33 14.95 -8.19 -11.79
N GLU A 34 15.34 -7.42 -10.78
CA GLU A 34 15.90 -7.90 -9.52
C GLU A 34 14.85 -8.42 -8.52
N TRP A 35 13.57 -8.24 -8.81
CA TRP A 35 12.44 -8.56 -7.94
C TRP A 35 11.43 -9.43 -8.69
N SER A 36 10.60 -10.17 -7.98
CA SER A 36 9.46 -10.89 -8.57
C SER A 36 8.26 -9.94 -8.81
N GLU A 37 7.36 -10.31 -9.71
CA GLU A 37 6.10 -9.57 -9.92
C GLU A 37 5.28 -9.45 -8.62
N LYS A 38 5.34 -10.48 -7.76
CA LYS A 38 4.72 -10.43 -6.41
C LYS A 38 5.35 -9.39 -5.51
N GLU A 39 6.68 -9.28 -5.48
CA GLU A 39 7.38 -8.29 -4.66
C GLU A 39 7.08 -6.87 -5.14
N GLU A 40 7.11 -6.63 -6.46
CA GLU A 40 6.69 -5.36 -7.05
C GLU A 40 5.23 -5.03 -6.71
N GLY A 41 4.31 -5.98 -6.93
CA GLY A 41 2.88 -5.78 -6.66
C GLY A 41 2.59 -5.50 -5.18
N ALA A 42 3.31 -6.16 -4.27
CA ALA A 42 3.18 -5.90 -2.84
C ALA A 42 3.67 -4.49 -2.48
N ALA A 43 4.80 -4.06 -3.06
CA ALA A 43 5.30 -2.70 -2.88
C ALA A 43 4.32 -1.64 -3.42
N GLU A 44 3.71 -1.87 -4.58
CA GLU A 44 2.70 -0.98 -5.17
C GLU A 44 1.46 -0.82 -4.28
N VAL A 45 0.99 -1.91 -3.66
CA VAL A 45 -0.11 -1.85 -2.66
C VAL A 45 0.28 -1.01 -1.45
N ILE A 46 1.51 -1.18 -0.94
CA ILE A 46 2.03 -0.39 0.18
C ILE A 46 2.05 1.10 -0.21
N ILE A 47 2.62 1.45 -1.36
CA ILE A 47 2.69 2.83 -1.85
C ILE A 47 1.29 3.46 -2.00
N ALA A 48 0.33 2.74 -2.60
CA ALA A 48 -1.05 3.21 -2.72
C ALA A 48 -1.69 3.46 -1.35
N SER A 49 -1.41 2.61 -0.37
CA SER A 49 -1.92 2.73 1.00
C SER A 49 -1.32 3.94 1.73
N LEU A 50 -0.01 4.15 1.63
CA LEU A 50 0.66 5.33 2.20
C LEU A 50 0.16 6.62 1.53
N THR A 51 -0.06 6.60 0.21
CA THR A 51 -0.63 7.73 -0.54
C THR A 51 -2.04 8.06 -0.05
N PHE A 52 -2.86 7.05 0.26
CA PHE A 52 -4.17 7.27 0.85
C PHE A 52 -4.07 7.93 2.23
N LEU A 53 -3.16 7.47 3.10
CA LEU A 53 -2.93 8.09 4.41
C LEU A 53 -2.57 9.58 4.28
N GLN A 54 -1.67 9.92 3.36
CA GLN A 54 -1.33 11.32 3.08
C GLN A 54 -2.56 12.13 2.64
N ARG A 55 -3.39 11.58 1.75
CA ARG A 55 -4.57 12.26 1.21
C ARG A 55 -5.68 12.49 2.23
N ILE A 56 -5.81 11.63 3.24
CA ILE A 56 -6.74 11.84 4.35
C ILE A 56 -6.17 12.74 5.46
N GLY A 57 -4.97 13.30 5.26
CA GLY A 57 -4.36 14.25 6.19
C GLY A 57 -3.61 13.59 7.36
N CYS A 58 -3.15 12.35 7.21
CA CYS A 58 -2.27 11.74 8.21
C CYS A 58 -0.92 12.48 8.23
N SER A 59 -0.66 13.20 9.32
CA SER A 59 0.51 14.07 9.48
C SER A 59 1.80 13.32 9.85
N ASP A 60 1.68 12.16 10.51
CA ASP A 60 2.80 11.35 10.95
C ASP A 60 2.52 9.86 10.69
N ILE A 61 2.75 9.46 9.45
CA ILE A 61 2.52 8.08 8.97
C ILE A 61 3.47 7.10 9.64
N GLU A 62 4.73 7.49 9.87
CA GLU A 62 5.72 6.60 10.50
C GLU A 62 5.32 6.26 11.93
N LYS A 63 4.95 7.27 12.73
CA LYS A 63 4.48 7.04 14.09
C LYS A 63 3.21 6.20 14.12
N LEU A 64 2.25 6.47 13.22
CA LEU A 64 1.03 5.67 13.12
C LEU A 64 1.35 4.18 12.88
N LEU A 65 2.26 3.88 11.95
CA LEU A 65 2.68 2.49 11.68
C LEU A 65 3.34 1.85 12.89
N ARG A 66 4.24 2.56 13.59
CA ARG A 66 4.87 2.08 14.83
C ARG A 66 3.84 1.79 15.93
N ASP A 67 2.87 2.70 16.12
CA ASP A 67 1.83 2.57 17.14
C ASP A 67 0.90 1.37 16.86
N ILE A 68 0.53 1.15 15.60
CA ILE A 68 -0.26 -0.03 15.17
C ILE A 68 0.53 -1.33 15.37
N LEU A 69 1.83 -1.35 15.03
CA LEU A 69 2.68 -2.52 15.25
C LEU A 69 2.78 -2.88 16.73
N GLU A 70 2.98 -1.89 17.61
CA GLU A 70 3.03 -2.12 19.06
C GLU A 70 1.67 -2.53 19.62
N HIS A 71 0.57 -2.01 19.07
CA HIS A 71 -0.78 -2.47 19.41
C HIS A 71 -0.97 -3.96 19.07
N HIS A 72 -0.63 -4.40 17.86
CA HIS A 72 -0.71 -5.81 17.47
C HIS A 72 0.18 -6.71 18.32
N ARG A 73 1.41 -6.26 18.63
CA ARG A 73 2.34 -7.01 19.48
C ARG A 73 1.75 -7.29 20.87
N ARG A 74 1.04 -6.32 21.45
CA ARG A 74 0.36 -6.47 22.75
C ARG A 74 -0.85 -7.39 22.70
N GLN A 75 -1.51 -7.53 21.56
CA GLN A 75 -2.67 -8.43 21.38
C GLN A 75 -2.28 -9.88 21.06
N THR A 76 -1.03 -10.12 20.68
CA THR A 76 -0.51 -11.46 20.33
C THR A 76 0.16 -12.16 21.52
N LEU A 77 0.38 -11.43 22.63
CA LEU A 77 0.82 -11.96 23.94
C LEU A 77 -0.40 -12.33 24.80
#